data_AF-A0AAJ3DIH7-F1
#
_entry.id   AF-A0AAJ3DIH7-F1
#
_cell.length_a   1.000
_cell.length_b   1.000
_cell.length_c   1.000
_cell.angle_alpha   90.00
_cell.angle_beta   90.00
_cell.angle_gamma   90.00
#
_symmetry.space_group_name_H-M   'P 1'
#
loop_
_entity.id
_entity.type
_entity.pdbx_description
1 polymer ?
#
loop_
_entity_poly.entity_id
_entity_poly.type
_entity_poly.pdbx_seq_one_letter_code
_entity_poly.pdbx_strand_id
1 'polypeptide(L)'
;MATVIRGLREALVLFLVAVVTIGIAVGIWVGVSGGDFVHRLGVAFMLVGAVIGMTGDLTLSRIGMLPARSAFGLAPEREDGGGGRVLTGVGIFLFVSVPLIIVGVLLIT
;
A
#
# COMPACT_ATOMS: atom_id res chain seq x y z
N MET A 1 4.38 -8.43 -21.69
CA MET A 1 4.14 -6.97 -21.75
C MET A 1 2.79 -6.56 -21.15
N ALA A 2 1.65 -7.10 -21.65
CA ALA A 2 0.31 -6.69 -21.22
C ALA A 2 0.04 -6.82 -19.70
N THR A 3 0.54 -7.89 -19.06
CA THR A 3 0.35 -8.14 -17.63
C THR A 3 1.04 -7.08 -16.75
N VAL A 4 2.25 -6.65 -17.13
CA VAL A 4 3.02 -5.65 -16.38
C VAL A 4 2.33 -4.29 -16.42
N ILE A 5 1.88 -3.88 -17.61
CA ILE A 5 1.14 -2.62 -17.80
C ILE A 5 -0.16 -2.62 -16.99
N ARG A 6 -0.86 -3.76 -16.95
CA ARG A 6 -2.07 -3.91 -16.14
C ARG A 6 -1.77 -3.79 -14.64
N GLY A 7 -0.72 -4.45 -14.14
CA GLY A 7 -0.30 -4.34 -12.75
C GLY A 7 0.09 -2.90 -12.37
N LEU A 8 0.85 -2.21 -13.23
CA LEU A 8 1.23 -0.83 -13.01
C LEU A 8 0.01 0.11 -13.00
N ARG A 9 -0.98 -0.14 -13.88
CA ARG A 9 -2.24 0.60 -13.89
C ARG A 9 -3.04 0.38 -12.60
N GLU A 10 -3.15 -0.87 -12.14
CA GLU A 10 -3.82 -1.19 -10.88
C GLU A 10 -3.15 -0.45 -9.71
N ALA A 11 -1.81 -0.46 -9.65
CA ALA A 11 -1.05 0.26 -8.63
C ALA A 11 -1.28 1.78 -8.69
N LEU A 12 -1.18 2.37 -9.90
CA LEU A 12 -1.40 3.79 -10.11
C LEU A 12 -2.80 4.23 -9.67
N VAL A 13 -3.83 3.47 -10.06
CA VAL A 13 -5.22 3.77 -9.68
C VAL A 13 -5.37 3.71 -8.16
N LEU A 14 -4.82 2.68 -7.52
CA LEU A 14 -4.94 2.52 -6.07
C LEU A 14 -4.19 3.63 -5.31
N PHE A 15 -3.01 4.02 -5.80
CA PHE A 15 -2.26 5.16 -5.27
C PHE A 15 -3.04 6.47 -5.41
N LEU A 16 -3.59 6.76 -6.60
CA LEU A 16 -4.37 7.98 -6.83
C LEU A 16 -5.62 8.05 -5.96
N VAL A 17 -6.34 6.93 -5.82
CA VAL A 17 -7.49 6.85 -4.92
C VAL A 17 -7.07 7.14 -3.49
N ALA A 18 -5.99 6.52 -3.00
CA ALA A 18 -5.48 6.79 -1.65
C ALA A 18 -5.13 8.27 -1.45
N VAL A 19 -4.38 8.88 -2.38
CA VAL A 19 -3.99 10.29 -2.31
C VAL A 19 -5.21 11.21 -2.25
N VAL A 20 -6.18 11.00 -3.14
CA VAL A 20 -7.40 11.83 -3.19
C VAL A 20 -8.23 11.66 -1.93
N THR A 21 -8.45 10.42 -1.47
CA THR A 21 -9.22 10.14 -0.25
C THR A 21 -8.57 10.77 0.99
N ILE A 22 -7.25 10.65 1.13
CA ILE A 22 -6.51 11.25 2.24
C ILE A 22 -6.59 12.78 2.17
N GLY A 23 -6.38 13.36 0.98
CA GLY A 23 -6.46 14.80 0.78
C GLY A 23 -7.84 15.37 1.15
N ILE A 24 -8.91 14.70 0.75
CA ILE A 24 -10.28 15.09 1.12
C ILE A 24 -10.48 14.98 2.64
N ALA A 25 -10.08 13.87 3.25
CA ALA A 25 -10.25 13.66 4.69
C ALA A 25 -9.50 14.70 5.52
N VAL A 26 -8.24 14.99 5.15
CA VAL A 26 -7.42 16.02 5.82
C VAL A 26 -7.99 17.41 5.55
N GLY A 27 -8.49 17.68 4.34
CA GLY A 27 -9.12 18.95 3.98
C GLY A 27 -10.37 19.23 4.83
N ILE A 28 -11.20 18.22 5.03
CA ILE A 28 -12.36 18.30 5.94
C ILE A 28 -11.89 18.53 7.37
N TRP A 29 -10.90 17.77 7.84
CA TRP A 29 -10.36 17.91 9.20
C TRP A 29 -9.83 19.32 9.47
N VAL A 30 -9.05 19.87 8.55
CA VAL A 30 -8.53 21.24 8.66
C VAL A 30 -9.65 22.27 8.53
N GLY A 31 -10.63 22.06 7.65
CA GLY A 31 -11.78 22.95 7.50
C GLY A 31 -12.63 23.06 8.77
N VAL A 32 -12.74 21.99 9.55
CA VAL A 32 -13.51 21.97 10.81
C VAL A 32 -12.68 22.44 12.01
N SER A 33 -11.43 22.00 12.12
CA SER A 33 -10.62 22.20 13.33
C SER A 33 -9.57 23.33 13.21
N GLY A 34 -9.41 23.91 12.02
CA GLY A 34 -8.27 24.78 11.71
C GLY A 34 -6.94 24.04 11.78
N GLY A 35 -5.83 24.76 11.54
CA GLY A 35 -4.46 24.24 11.62
C GLY A 35 -3.75 24.13 10.27
N ASP A 36 -2.51 23.61 10.29
CA ASP A 36 -1.72 23.45 9.08
C ASP A 36 -2.10 22.20 8.29
N PHE A 37 -2.53 22.42 7.05
CA PHE A 37 -2.91 21.36 6.13
C PHE A 37 -1.71 20.53 5.70
N VAL A 38 -0.57 21.15 5.41
CA VAL A 38 0.59 20.47 4.84
C VAL A 38 1.16 19.47 5.83
N HIS A 39 1.39 19.90 7.08
CA HIS A 39 1.89 19.02 8.13
C HIS A 39 0.92 17.86 8.41
N ARG A 40 -0.39 18.13 8.52
CA ARG A 40 -1.39 17.06 8.77
C ARG A 40 -1.52 16.10 7.60
N LEU A 41 -1.39 16.59 6.37
CA LEU A 41 -1.39 15.76 5.18
C LEU A 41 -0.17 14.83 5.17
N GLY A 42 1.01 15.34 5.52
CA GLY A 42 2.22 14.54 5.67
C GLY A 42 2.05 13.41 6.69
N VAL A 43 1.50 13.73 7.87
CA VAL A 43 1.24 12.74 8.92
C VAL A 43 0.23 11.69 8.44
N ALA A 44 -0.85 12.12 7.78
CA ALA A 44 -1.86 11.22 7.26
C ALA A 44 -1.32 10.26 6.19
N PHE A 45 -0.45 10.74 5.28
CA PHE A 45 0.21 9.90 4.30
C PHE A 45 1.11 8.84 4.94
N MET A 46 1.89 9.20 5.97
CA MET A 46 2.70 8.23 6.69
C MET A 46 1.85 7.18 7.42
N LEU A 47 0.80 7.61 8.13
CA LEU A 47 -0.07 6.69 8.88
C LEU A 47 -0.82 5.73 7.96
N VAL A 48 -1.43 6.25 6.90
CA VAL A 48 -2.18 5.41 5.95
C VAL A 48 -1.23 4.53 5.15
N GLY A 49 -0.08 5.05 4.73
CA GLY A 49 0.98 4.25 4.10
C GLY A 49 1.40 3.08 5.00
N ALA A 50 1.71 3.34 6.27
CA ALA A 50 2.07 2.30 7.23
C ALA A 50 0.96 1.25 7.41
N VAL A 51 -0.30 1.67 7.54
CA VAL A 51 -1.45 0.76 7.68
C VAL A 51 -1.61 -0.12 6.44
N ILE A 52 -1.57 0.48 5.24
CA ILE A 52 -1.63 -0.25 3.97
C ILE A 52 -0.48 -1.28 3.90
N GLY A 53 0.73 -0.86 4.25
CA GLY A 53 1.90 -1.73 4.26
C GLY A 53 1.76 -2.93 5.21
N MET A 54 1.25 -2.71 6.42
CA MET A 54 1.00 -3.79 7.39
C MET A 54 -0.07 -4.77 6.92
N THR A 55 -1.14 -4.27 6.30
CA THR A 55 -2.23 -5.14 5.79
C THR A 55 -1.84 -5.92 4.52
N GLY A 56 -0.82 -5.47 3.78
CA GLY A 56 -0.29 -6.17 2.61
C GLY A 56 0.64 -7.34 2.94
N ASP A 57 1.06 -7.49 4.19
CA ASP A 57 2.09 -8.46 4.60
C ASP A 57 1.53 -9.87 4.88
N LEU A 58 1.07 -10.54 3.82
CA LEU A 58 0.91 -12.00 3.81
C LEU A 58 2.14 -12.72 3.26
N THR A 59 3.13 -11.96 2.79
CA THR A 59 4.33 -12.48 2.13
C THR A 59 5.36 -12.97 3.15
N LEU A 60 5.61 -12.25 4.26
CA LEU A 60 6.48 -12.74 5.33
C LEU A 60 5.92 -14.00 5.99
N SER A 61 4.61 -14.04 6.23
CA SER A 61 3.93 -15.23 6.77
C SER A 61 4.09 -16.45 5.86
N ARG A 62 3.99 -16.28 4.53
CA ARG A 62 4.21 -17.37 3.56
C ARG A 62 5.65 -17.84 3.49
N ILE A 63 6.62 -16.94 3.54
CA ILE A 63 8.04 -17.31 3.59
C ILE A 63 8.31 -18.19 4.82
N GLY A 64 7.70 -17.86 5.97
CA GLY A 64 7.78 -18.67 7.18
C GLY A 64 7.16 -20.07 7.04
N MET A 65 6.17 -20.26 6.15
CA MET A 65 5.51 -21.55 5.93
C MET A 65 6.21 -22.44 4.88
N LEU A 66 7.18 -21.92 4.13
CA LEU A 66 7.91 -22.69 3.11
C LEU A 66 8.57 -23.97 3.64
N PRO A 67 9.26 -23.98 4.80
CA PRO A 67 9.88 -25.20 5.35
C PRO A 67 8.86 -26.27 5.72
N ALA A 68 7.69 -25.87 6.23
CA ALA A 68 6.62 -26.80 6.58
C ALA A 68 6.01 -27.41 5.31
N ARG A 69 5.74 -26.60 4.28
CA ARG A 69 5.17 -27.06 3.01
C ARG A 69 6.13 -27.97 2.25
N SER A 70 7.43 -27.66 2.24
CA SER A 70 8.44 -28.50 1.60
C SER A 70 8.59 -29.86 2.31
N ALA A 71 8.46 -29.91 3.63
CA ALA A 71 8.45 -31.16 4.40
C ALA A 71 7.28 -32.09 4.03
N PHE A 72 6.14 -31.53 3.60
CA PHE A 72 4.96 -32.29 3.15
C PHE A 72 4.86 -32.43 1.62
N GLY A 73 5.90 -32.05 0.86
CA GLY A 73 5.89 -32.13 -0.61
C GLY A 73 4.86 -31.21 -1.29
N LEU A 74 4.34 -30.21 -0.58
CA LEU A 74 3.37 -29.26 -1.11
C LEU A 74 4.07 -28.18 -1.93
N ALA A 75 3.49 -27.84 -3.07
CA ALA A 75 3.99 -26.73 -3.90
C ALA A 75 3.97 -25.39 -3.12
N PRO A 76 4.90 -24.47 -3.43
CA PRO A 76 4.89 -23.13 -2.89
C PRO A 76 3.56 -22.43 -3.16
N GLU A 77 3.04 -21.72 -2.16
CA GLU A 77 1.88 -20.85 -2.37
C GLU A 77 2.25 -19.74 -3.34
N ARG A 78 1.43 -19.56 -4.38
CA ARG A 78 1.54 -18.41 -5.27
C ARG A 78 0.85 -17.21 -4.64
N GLU A 79 1.50 -16.07 -4.75
CA GLU A 79 0.90 -14.81 -4.34
C GLU A 79 -0.06 -14.33 -5.43
N ASP A 80 -1.33 -14.65 -5.24
CA ASP A 80 -2.39 -14.17 -6.11
C ASP A 80 -2.96 -12.86 -5.52
N GLY A 81 -3.16 -11.83 -6.34
CA GLY A 81 -3.71 -10.54 -5.89
C GLY A 81 -5.17 -10.60 -5.38
N GLY A 82 -5.76 -11.80 -5.32
CA GLY A 82 -7.18 -12.03 -5.05
C GLY A 82 -8.06 -11.62 -6.25
N GLY A 83 -9.03 -12.46 -6.63
CA GLY A 83 -10.05 -12.11 -7.63
C GLY A 83 -9.52 -11.83 -9.05
N GLY A 84 -8.36 -12.38 -9.43
CA GLY A 84 -7.77 -12.15 -10.76
C GLY A 84 -7.03 -10.82 -10.93
N ARG A 85 -6.71 -10.12 -9.84
CA ARG A 85 -5.81 -8.95 -9.84
C ARG A 85 -4.36 -9.36 -10.06
N VAL A 86 -3.63 -8.55 -10.81
CA VAL A 86 -2.20 -8.74 -11.08
C VAL A 86 -1.37 -8.15 -9.95
N LEU A 87 -1.88 -7.11 -9.29
CA LEU A 87 -1.20 -6.45 -8.19
C LEU A 87 -1.24 -7.31 -6.91
N THR A 88 -0.07 -7.74 -6.47
CA THR A 88 0.15 -8.53 -5.24
C THR A 88 0.29 -7.63 -4.02
N GLY A 89 0.33 -8.21 -2.81
CA GLY A 89 0.58 -7.47 -1.57
C GLY A 89 1.93 -6.76 -1.59
N VAL A 90 2.96 -7.42 -2.10
CA VAL A 90 4.28 -6.81 -2.36
C VAL A 90 4.18 -5.62 -3.31
N GLY A 91 3.38 -5.74 -4.38
CA GLY A 91 3.15 -4.64 -5.32
C GLY A 91 2.49 -3.43 -4.66
N ILE A 92 1.48 -3.66 -3.82
CA ILE A 92 0.83 -2.59 -3.04
C ILE A 92 1.82 -1.94 -2.08
N PHE A 93 2.64 -2.73 -1.38
CA PHE A 93 3.66 -2.20 -0.49
C PHE A 93 4.65 -1.27 -1.22
N LEU A 94 5.24 -1.76 -2.32
CA LEU A 94 6.27 -1.02 -3.06
C LEU A 94 5.73 0.19 -3.83
N PHE A 95 4.56 0.07 -4.46
CA PHE A 95 4.04 1.10 -5.35
C PHE A 95 3.01 2.05 -4.71
N VAL A 96 2.54 1.75 -3.49
CA VAL A 96 1.54 2.58 -2.80
C VAL A 96 2.04 3.01 -1.42
N SER A 97 2.34 2.04 -0.55
CA SER A 97 2.75 2.33 0.84
C SER A 97 4.05 3.13 0.90
N VAL A 98 5.11 2.65 0.22
CA VAL A 98 6.42 3.32 0.23
C VAL A 98 6.34 4.75 -0.34
N PRO A 99 5.73 5.00 -1.51
CA PRO A 99 5.57 6.36 -2.02
C PRO A 99 4.76 7.28 -1.10
N LEU A 100 3.68 6.80 -0.49
CA LEU A 100 2.91 7.58 0.48
C LEU A 100 3.77 7.99 1.68
N ILE A 101 4.55 7.07 2.25
CA ILE A 101 5.43 7.37 3.38
C ILE A 101 6.50 8.38 2.97
N ILE A 102 7.16 8.19 1.82
CA ILE A 102 8.20 9.11 1.34
C ILE A 102 7.63 10.52 1.16
N VAL A 103 6.49 10.65 0.47
CA VAL A 103 5.84 11.96 0.30
C VAL A 103 5.43 12.53 1.65
N GLY A 104 4.91 11.70 2.56
CA GLY A 104 4.52 12.12 3.90
C GLY A 104 5.69 12.70 4.71
N VAL A 105 6.85 12.05 4.67
CA VAL A 105 8.08 12.54 5.32
C VAL A 105 8.50 13.87 4.71
N LEU A 106 8.53 13.97 3.36
CA LEU A 106 8.92 15.20 2.64
C LEU A 106 8.00 16.39 2.92
N LEU A 107 6.75 16.16 3.30
CA LEU A 107 5.81 17.23 3.66
C LEU A 107 5.98 17.72 5.10
N ILE A 108 6.69 16.97 5.95
CA ILE A 108 6.89 17.31 7.37
C ILE A 108 8.27 17.93 7.61
N THR A 109 9.27 17.52 6.84
CA THR A 109 10.64 18.05 6.86
C THR A 109 10.77 19.34 6.09
#